data_AF-A0A6C0JV31-F1
#
_entry.id   AF-A0A6C0JV31-F1
#
_cell.length_a   1.000
_cell.length_b   1.000
_cell.length_c   1.000
_cell.angle_alpha   90.00
_cell.angle_beta   90.00
_cell.angle_gamma   90.00
#
_symmetry.space_group_name_H-M   'P 1'
#
loop_
_entity.id
_entity.type
_entity.pdbx_description
1 polymer ?
#
loop_
_entity_poly.entity_id
_entity_poly.type
_entity_poly.pdbx_seq_one_letter_code
_entity_poly.pdbx_strand_id
1 'polypeptide(L)'
;MVNQKKSKKENQKKIENDKIELCKKIQWHISSLSQTELYEIFKILYDNNSNYTKNNNGIFVNLNWLNIDILNQINNYIIFCIKSHKEIKKHEIMKKMYNDSINKSKIDTNEIYNKTILNNDINESKNNKSEDINITKSLKISSSMKFYLFKKKFIKKNAIQVSNNIYNILTHEEYLIKNDL
;
A
#
# COMPACT_ATOMS: atom_id res chain seq x y z
N MET A 1 -36.50 -51.23 -12.39
CA MET A 1 -36.05 -50.47 -11.19
C MET A 1 -34.53 -50.51 -10.91
N VAL A 2 -33.71 -51.30 -11.61
CA VAL A 2 -32.25 -51.42 -11.35
C VAL A 2 -31.43 -50.29 -11.99
N ASN A 3 -31.82 -49.77 -13.17
CA ASN A 3 -31.04 -48.77 -13.91
C ASN A 3 -31.10 -47.34 -13.34
N GLN A 4 -32.11 -46.98 -12.54
CA GLN A 4 -32.17 -45.65 -11.90
C GLN A 4 -31.29 -45.53 -10.64
N LYS A 5 -30.82 -46.66 -10.07
CA LYS A 5 -29.92 -46.66 -8.90
C LYS A 5 -28.43 -46.52 -9.27
N LYS A 6 -28.02 -46.92 -10.48
CA LYS A 6 -26.63 -46.77 -10.98
C LYS A 6 -26.31 -45.31 -11.35
N SER A 7 -27.20 -44.62 -12.07
CA SER A 7 -27.00 -43.21 -12.47
C SER A 7 -27.00 -42.22 -11.29
N LYS A 8 -27.79 -42.49 -10.23
CA LYS A 8 -27.78 -41.67 -9.00
C LYS A 8 -26.47 -41.80 -8.20
N LYS A 9 -25.85 -42.98 -8.18
CA LYS A 9 -24.57 -43.22 -7.48
C LYS A 9 -23.37 -42.57 -8.19
N GLU A 10 -23.37 -42.53 -9.51
CA GLU A 10 -22.31 -41.88 -10.29
C GLU A 10 -22.36 -40.35 -10.16
N ASN A 11 -23.55 -39.75 -10.18
CA ASN A 11 -23.72 -38.31 -9.96
C ASN A 11 -23.33 -37.88 -8.53
N GLN A 12 -23.64 -38.69 -7.51
CA GLN A 12 -23.22 -38.40 -6.14
C GLN A 12 -21.69 -38.41 -5.97
N LYS A 13 -21.00 -39.39 -6.59
CA LYS A 13 -19.53 -39.43 -6.58
C LYS A 13 -18.88 -38.24 -7.28
N LYS A 14 -19.50 -37.75 -8.37
CA LYS A 14 -18.98 -36.60 -9.10
C LYS A 14 -19.05 -35.31 -8.27
N ILE A 15 -20.20 -35.06 -7.62
CA ILE A 15 -20.40 -33.91 -6.74
C ILE A 15 -19.43 -33.92 -5.56
N GLU A 16 -19.17 -35.11 -5.00
CA GLU A 16 -18.23 -35.28 -3.89
C GLU A 16 -16.78 -34.96 -4.31
N ASN A 17 -16.37 -35.38 -5.52
CA ASN A 17 -15.07 -35.03 -6.08
C ASN A 17 -14.92 -33.52 -6.30
N ASP A 18 -15.95 -32.87 -6.86
CA ASP A 18 -15.94 -31.41 -7.10
C ASP A 18 -15.80 -30.62 -5.78
N LYS A 19 -16.47 -31.09 -4.71
CA LYS A 19 -16.33 -30.51 -3.36
C LYS A 19 -14.91 -30.66 -2.82
N ILE A 20 -14.29 -31.82 -2.96
CA ILE A 20 -12.92 -32.08 -2.49
C ILE A 20 -11.92 -31.17 -3.21
N GLU A 21 -12.07 -31.00 -4.53
CA GLU A 21 -11.23 -30.08 -5.29
C GLU A 21 -11.37 -28.63 -4.81
N LEU A 22 -12.60 -28.20 -4.52
CA LEU A 22 -12.85 -26.87 -3.97
C LEU A 22 -12.17 -26.67 -2.61
N CYS A 23 -12.26 -27.65 -1.70
CA CYS A 23 -11.58 -27.61 -0.41
C CYS A 23 -10.06 -27.49 -0.57
N LYS A 24 -9.45 -28.23 -1.50
CA LYS A 24 -8.01 -28.14 -1.79
C LYS A 24 -7.61 -26.76 -2.32
N LYS A 25 -8.41 -26.17 -3.19
CA LYS A 25 -8.18 -24.80 -3.71
C LYS A 25 -8.22 -23.78 -2.58
N ILE A 26 -9.24 -23.85 -1.72
CA ILE A 26 -9.38 -22.99 -0.55
C ILE A 26 -8.17 -23.13 0.37
N GLN A 27 -7.78 -24.36 0.70
CA GLN A 27 -6.62 -24.63 1.56
C GLN A 27 -5.34 -24.01 1.00
N TRP A 28 -5.10 -24.16 -0.31
CA TRP A 28 -3.91 -23.61 -0.96
C TRP A 28 -3.87 -22.07 -0.90
N HIS A 29 -5.01 -21.42 -1.14
CA HIS A 29 -5.08 -19.97 -1.15
C HIS A 29 -5.09 -19.34 0.23
N ILE A 30 -5.69 -20.00 1.24
CA ILE A 30 -5.75 -19.49 2.61
C ILE A 30 -4.35 -19.16 3.17
N SER A 31 -3.35 -19.98 2.86
CA SER A 31 -1.96 -19.74 3.30
C SER A 31 -1.33 -18.48 2.73
N SER A 32 -1.89 -17.91 1.66
CA SER A 32 -1.38 -16.70 0.99
C SER A 32 -2.06 -15.42 1.43
N LEU A 33 -3.10 -15.51 2.27
CA LEU A 33 -3.89 -14.38 2.72
C LEU A 33 -3.29 -13.72 3.96
N SER A 34 -3.59 -12.45 4.12
CA SER A 34 -3.25 -11.65 5.29
C SER A 34 -4.19 -11.92 6.46
N GLN A 35 -3.78 -11.54 7.68
CA GLN A 35 -4.57 -11.75 8.88
C GLN A 35 -5.95 -11.08 8.83
N THR A 36 -6.04 -9.90 8.20
CA THR A 36 -7.31 -9.17 8.04
C THR A 36 -8.26 -9.89 7.09
N GLU A 37 -7.75 -10.50 6.03
CA GLU A 37 -8.57 -11.28 5.09
C GLU A 37 -9.03 -12.60 5.73
N LEU A 38 -8.18 -13.23 6.54
CA LEU A 38 -8.55 -14.41 7.33
C LEU A 38 -9.67 -14.09 8.34
N TYR A 39 -9.67 -12.88 8.90
CA TYR A 39 -10.73 -12.42 9.79
C TYR A 39 -12.09 -12.30 9.08
N GLU A 40 -12.10 -11.75 7.85
CA GLU A 40 -13.33 -11.69 7.04
C GLU A 40 -13.82 -13.09 6.63
N ILE A 41 -12.90 -14.01 6.31
CA ILE A 41 -13.27 -15.43 6.09
C ILE A 41 -13.91 -16.03 7.35
N PHE A 42 -13.35 -15.72 8.53
CA PHE A 42 -13.95 -16.17 9.78
C PHE A 42 -15.33 -15.56 10.00
N LYS A 43 -15.55 -14.30 9.62
CA LYS A 43 -16.87 -13.66 9.69
C LYS A 43 -17.91 -14.41 8.85
N ILE A 44 -17.56 -14.83 7.63
CA ILE A 44 -18.42 -15.67 6.79
C ILE A 44 -18.77 -16.99 7.51
N LEU A 45 -17.80 -17.63 8.16
CA LEU A 45 -18.03 -18.87 8.91
C LEU A 45 -18.93 -18.64 10.13
N TYR A 46 -18.74 -17.53 10.83
CA TYR A 46 -19.51 -17.13 12.00
C TYR A 46 -20.97 -16.84 11.63
N ASP A 47 -21.21 -16.03 10.60
CA ASP A 47 -22.55 -15.63 10.16
C ASP A 47 -23.39 -16.83 9.70
N ASN A 48 -22.75 -17.87 9.16
CA ASN A 48 -23.40 -19.10 8.71
C ASN A 48 -23.51 -20.18 9.81
N ASN A 49 -23.18 -19.88 11.08
CA ASN A 49 -23.18 -20.84 12.20
C ASN A 49 -22.37 -22.13 11.90
N SER A 50 -21.21 -21.98 11.30
CA SER A 50 -20.35 -23.11 10.93
C SER A 50 -19.70 -23.76 12.15
N ASN A 51 -19.42 -25.07 12.08
CA ASN A 51 -18.66 -25.76 13.12
C ASN A 51 -17.18 -25.41 13.04
N TYR A 52 -16.66 -24.77 14.09
CA TYR A 52 -15.24 -24.47 14.26
C TYR A 52 -14.81 -24.64 15.72
N THR A 53 -13.52 -24.91 15.93
CA THR A 53 -12.93 -24.99 17.27
C THR A 53 -12.04 -23.77 17.49
N LYS A 54 -12.23 -23.05 18.60
CA LYS A 54 -11.42 -21.89 18.96
C LYS A 54 -10.46 -22.24 20.09
N ASN A 55 -9.21 -21.84 19.94
CA ASN A 55 -8.18 -21.86 20.99
C ASN A 55 -7.53 -20.46 21.07
N ASN A 56 -6.72 -20.20 22.11
CA ASN A 56 -5.97 -18.96 22.26
C ASN A 56 -5.03 -18.68 21.08
N ASN A 57 -4.58 -19.74 20.39
CA ASN A 57 -3.65 -19.64 19.27
C ASN A 57 -4.35 -19.48 17.91
N GLY A 58 -5.68 -19.62 17.85
CA GLY A 58 -6.40 -19.52 16.57
C GLY A 58 -7.64 -20.37 16.49
N ILE A 59 -8.17 -20.47 15.27
CA ILE A 59 -9.43 -21.14 14.96
C ILE A 59 -9.15 -22.28 13.99
N PHE A 60 -9.64 -23.46 14.32
CA PHE A 60 -9.55 -24.66 13.48
C PHE A 60 -10.91 -24.94 12.86
N VAL A 61 -10.91 -25.13 11.53
CA VAL A 61 -12.11 -25.35 10.75
C VAL A 61 -11.91 -26.60 9.91
N ASN A 62 -12.84 -27.54 10.01
CA ASN A 62 -12.85 -28.71 9.14
C ASN A 62 -13.70 -28.40 7.90
N LEU A 63 -13.03 -28.18 6.76
CA LEU A 63 -13.69 -27.86 5.49
C LEU A 63 -14.65 -28.95 5.00
N ASN A 64 -14.43 -30.22 5.38
CA ASN A 64 -15.31 -31.32 4.96
C ASN A 64 -16.71 -31.22 5.58
N TRP A 65 -16.80 -30.65 6.78
CA TRP A 65 -18.06 -30.47 7.52
C TRP A 65 -18.83 -29.21 7.10
N LEU A 66 -18.23 -28.36 6.27
CA LEU A 66 -18.90 -27.17 5.75
C LEU A 66 -19.85 -27.52 4.61
N ASN A 67 -20.93 -26.75 4.52
CA ASN A 67 -21.85 -26.79 3.39
C ASN A 67 -21.19 -26.23 2.13
N ILE A 68 -21.63 -26.71 0.97
CA ILE A 68 -21.08 -26.29 -0.32
C ILE A 68 -21.27 -24.79 -0.57
N ASP A 69 -22.38 -24.22 -0.08
CA ASP A 69 -22.67 -22.79 -0.23
C ASP A 69 -21.68 -21.92 0.52
N ILE A 70 -21.30 -22.33 1.74
CA ILE A 70 -20.30 -21.66 2.56
C ILE A 70 -18.92 -21.76 1.89
N LEU A 71 -18.57 -22.94 1.37
CA LEU A 71 -17.33 -23.14 0.61
C LEU A 71 -17.28 -22.24 -0.63
N ASN A 72 -18.40 -22.08 -1.34
CA ASN A 72 -18.50 -21.18 -2.48
C ASN A 72 -18.35 -19.71 -2.09
N GLN A 73 -18.95 -19.27 -0.97
CA GLN A 73 -18.78 -17.91 -0.45
C GLN A 73 -17.32 -17.63 -0.10
N ILE A 74 -16.67 -18.55 0.60
CA ILE A 74 -15.23 -18.45 0.95
C ILE A 74 -14.40 -18.39 -0.33
N ASN A 75 -14.64 -19.26 -1.30
CA ASN A 75 -13.91 -19.28 -2.55
C ASN A 75 -14.09 -17.97 -3.35
N ASN A 76 -15.31 -17.43 -3.40
CA ASN A 76 -15.58 -16.15 -4.07
C ASN A 76 -14.83 -15.00 -3.40
N TYR A 77 -14.80 -14.97 -2.06
CA TYR A 77 -14.02 -14.00 -1.31
C TYR A 77 -12.51 -14.14 -1.56
N ILE A 78 -11.99 -15.37 -1.57
CA ILE A 78 -10.58 -15.64 -1.91
C ILE A 78 -10.24 -15.13 -3.31
N ILE A 79 -11.10 -15.37 -4.31
CA ILE A 79 -10.90 -14.88 -5.68
C ILE A 79 -10.87 -13.35 -5.70
N PHE A 80 -11.73 -12.71 -4.91
CA PHE A 80 -11.73 -11.26 -4.76
C PHE A 80 -10.41 -10.76 -4.15
N CYS A 81 -9.91 -11.37 -3.07
CA CYS A 81 -8.61 -11.06 -2.47
C CYS A 81 -7.46 -11.16 -3.47
N ILE A 82 -7.41 -12.26 -4.24
CA ILE A 82 -6.36 -12.46 -5.25
C ILE A 82 -6.40 -11.36 -6.32
N LYS A 83 -7.60 -10.97 -6.78
CA LYS A 83 -7.75 -9.86 -7.74
C LYS A 83 -7.31 -8.54 -7.12
N SER A 84 -7.72 -8.26 -5.89
CA SER A 84 -7.32 -7.07 -5.15
C SER A 84 -5.79 -6.96 -5.02
N HIS A 85 -5.12 -8.03 -4.60
CA HIS A 85 -3.66 -8.09 -4.50
C HIS A 85 -2.95 -7.84 -5.83
N LYS A 86 -3.51 -8.35 -6.95
CA LYS A 86 -2.94 -8.10 -8.28
C LYS A 86 -3.04 -6.63 -8.67
N GLU A 87 -4.18 -6.00 -8.44
CA GLU A 87 -4.36 -4.57 -8.74
C GLU A 87 -3.47 -3.69 -7.86
N ILE A 88 -3.40 -3.97 -6.55
CA ILE A 88 -2.50 -3.24 -5.64
C ILE A 88 -1.04 -3.36 -6.12
N LYS A 89 -0.57 -4.57 -6.42
CA LYS A 89 0.80 -4.79 -6.94
C LYS A 89 1.08 -4.03 -8.23
N LYS A 90 0.10 -3.95 -9.14
CA LYS A 90 0.22 -3.18 -10.39
C LYS A 90 0.44 -1.69 -10.09
N HIS A 91 -0.34 -1.13 -9.16
CA HIS A 91 -0.17 0.27 -8.74
C HIS A 91 1.16 0.51 -8.01
N GLU A 92 1.63 -0.43 -7.21
CA GLU A 92 2.93 -0.36 -6.54
C GLU A 92 4.09 -0.35 -7.55
N ILE A 93 4.04 -1.21 -8.57
CA ILE A 93 5.04 -1.25 -9.65
C ILE A 93 5.05 0.08 -10.39
N MET A 94 3.88 0.60 -10.75
CA MET A 94 3.75 1.88 -11.44
C MET A 94 4.33 3.04 -10.61
N LYS A 95 4.01 3.10 -9.32
CA LYS A 95 4.60 4.08 -8.39
C LYS A 95 6.12 3.98 -8.33
N LYS A 96 6.65 2.76 -8.28
CA LYS A 96 8.10 2.52 -8.26
C LYS A 96 8.76 3.02 -9.55
N MET A 97 8.20 2.69 -10.71
CA MET A 97 8.70 3.17 -12.01
C MET A 97 8.74 4.70 -12.10
N TYR A 98 7.69 5.39 -11.64
CA TYR A 98 7.70 6.86 -11.62
C TYR A 98 8.76 7.41 -10.67
N ASN A 99 8.85 6.87 -9.46
CA ASN A 99 9.85 7.32 -8.50
C ASN A 99 11.28 7.12 -9.02
N ASP A 100 11.54 5.98 -9.67
CA ASP A 100 12.83 5.67 -10.29
C ASP A 100 13.15 6.66 -11.42
N SER A 101 12.18 6.99 -12.29
CA SER A 101 12.36 7.99 -13.35
C SER A 101 12.69 9.39 -12.81
N ILE A 102 12.02 9.82 -11.73
CA ILE A 102 12.23 11.12 -11.09
C ILE A 102 13.60 11.18 -10.41
N ASN A 103 14.04 10.09 -9.78
CA ASN A 103 15.33 10.06 -9.09
C ASN A 103 16.50 9.94 -10.08
N LYS A 104 16.31 9.25 -11.22
CA LYS A 104 17.30 9.21 -12.30
C LYS A 104 17.50 10.59 -12.92
N SER A 105 16.42 11.32 -13.21
CA SER A 105 16.52 12.70 -13.73
C SER A 105 17.19 13.67 -12.75
N LYS A 106 17.06 13.47 -11.44
CA LYS A 106 17.76 14.29 -10.43
C LYS A 106 19.27 14.04 -10.45
N ILE A 107 19.71 12.81 -10.68
CA ILE A 107 21.14 12.47 -10.78
C ILE A 107 21.73 13.16 -12.01
N ASP A 108 21.06 13.06 -13.16
CA ASP A 108 21.52 13.69 -14.41
C ASP A 108 21.63 15.22 -14.28
N THR A 109 20.65 15.89 -13.64
CA THR A 109 20.71 17.35 -13.43
C THR A 109 21.79 17.78 -12.43
N ASN A 110 22.06 16.99 -11.38
CA ASN A 110 23.09 17.31 -10.40
C ASN A 110 24.50 17.03 -10.96
N GLU A 111 24.68 15.99 -11.78
CA GLU A 111 25.94 15.76 -12.49
C GLU A 111 26.22 16.85 -13.53
N ILE A 112 25.22 17.29 -14.31
CA ILE A 112 25.38 18.41 -15.24
C ILE A 112 25.75 19.68 -14.46
N TYR A 113 25.05 20.00 -13.37
CA TYR A 113 25.36 21.17 -12.55
C TYR A 113 26.79 21.12 -11.99
N ASN A 114 27.22 19.98 -11.43
CA ASN A 114 28.58 19.81 -10.91
C ASN A 114 29.65 19.85 -12.02
N LYS A 115 29.36 19.32 -13.21
CA LYS A 115 30.27 19.34 -14.36
C LYS A 115 30.39 20.74 -14.99
N THR A 116 29.31 21.52 -15.00
CA THR A 116 29.36 22.94 -15.41
C THR A 116 30.10 23.82 -14.42
N ILE A 117 30.02 23.54 -13.12
CA ILE A 117 30.82 24.24 -12.09
C ILE A 117 32.32 23.94 -12.30
N LEU A 118 32.69 22.66 -12.49
CA LEU A 118 34.11 22.26 -12.63
C LEU A 118 34.78 22.78 -13.91
N ASN A 119 34.02 22.94 -15.01
CA ASN A 119 34.57 23.41 -16.28
C ASN A 119 34.69 24.94 -16.38
N ASN A 120 33.95 25.70 -15.56
CA ASN A 120 34.05 27.16 -15.53
C ASN A 120 35.25 27.67 -14.71
N ASP A 121 35.78 26.87 -13.79
CA ASP A 121 36.95 27.25 -12.97
C ASP A 121 38.30 27.18 -13.72
N ILE A 122 38.35 26.66 -14.96
CA ILE A 122 39.61 26.45 -15.70
C ILE A 122 39.88 27.53 -16.76
N ASN A 123 38.89 28.34 -17.15
CA ASN A 123 38.99 29.24 -18.33
C ASN A 123 38.86 30.75 -18.06
N GLU A 124 38.89 31.23 -16.81
CA GLU A 124 39.09 32.67 -16.53
C GLU A 124 40.49 32.95 -15.96
N SER A 125 41.37 33.29 -16.90
CA SER A 125 42.72 33.77 -16.71
C SER A 125 42.83 34.98 -15.79
N LYS A 126 44.01 35.08 -15.14
CA LYS A 126 44.87 36.27 -15.14
C LYS A 126 44.17 37.53 -15.67
N ASN A 127 43.75 38.43 -14.79
CA ASN A 127 43.99 39.87 -14.93
C ASN A 127 43.49 40.64 -13.69
N ASN A 128 44.31 41.60 -13.29
CA ASN A 128 44.20 42.41 -12.09
C ASN A 128 42.92 43.25 -12.04
N LYS A 129 42.19 43.22 -10.93
CA LYS A 129 41.88 44.37 -10.05
C LYS A 129 40.98 43.93 -8.90
N SER A 130 41.36 44.37 -7.71
CA SER A 130 40.66 44.23 -6.43
C SER A 130 39.24 44.79 -6.48
N GLU A 131 38.26 44.00 -6.02
CA GLU A 131 37.20 44.41 -5.08
C GLU A 131 36.29 43.20 -4.75
N ASP A 132 36.25 42.87 -3.46
CA ASP A 132 35.27 42.07 -2.70
C ASP A 132 34.81 40.70 -3.21
N ILE A 133 35.60 39.71 -2.77
CA ILE A 133 35.31 38.28 -2.75
C ILE A 133 34.10 37.99 -1.83
N ASN A 134 32.90 37.87 -2.40
CA ASN A 134 31.82 37.13 -1.75
C ASN A 134 31.88 35.65 -2.16
N ILE A 135 32.77 34.92 -1.50
CA ILE A 135 32.73 33.45 -1.43
C ILE A 135 31.34 33.07 -0.89
N THR A 136 30.43 32.63 -1.76
CA THR A 136 29.25 31.90 -1.31
C THR A 136 29.71 30.50 -0.89
N LYS A 137 30.31 30.41 0.30
CA LYS A 137 30.37 29.16 1.07
C LYS A 137 28.95 28.61 1.05
N SER A 138 28.76 27.43 0.49
CA SER A 138 27.49 26.72 0.56
C SER A 138 27.20 26.39 2.02
N LEU A 139 26.61 27.35 2.73
CA LEU A 139 26.19 27.19 4.11
C LEU A 139 25.29 25.96 4.14
N LYS A 140 25.68 24.96 4.92
CA LYS A 140 24.88 23.76 5.18
C LYS A 140 23.64 24.22 5.94
N ILE A 141 22.62 24.66 5.20
CA ILE A 141 21.32 25.05 5.73
C ILE A 141 20.74 23.83 6.44
N SER A 142 20.38 23.97 7.72
CA SER A 142 19.77 22.89 8.47
C SER A 142 18.49 22.42 7.78
N SER A 143 18.12 21.16 7.97
CA SER A 143 16.86 20.60 7.47
C SER A 143 15.66 21.46 7.87
N SER A 144 15.66 21.98 9.11
CA SER A 144 14.65 22.91 9.63
C SER A 144 14.63 24.26 8.90
N MET A 145 15.79 24.85 8.61
CA MET A 145 15.86 26.11 7.86
C MET A 145 15.46 25.92 6.39
N LYS A 146 15.80 24.76 5.79
CA LYS A 146 15.37 24.39 4.45
C LYS A 146 13.85 24.23 4.37
N PHE A 147 13.25 23.54 5.35
CA PHE A 147 11.79 23.42 5.47
C PHE A 147 11.11 24.78 5.68
N TYR A 148 11.67 25.63 6.54
CA TYR A 148 11.15 26.97 6.79
C TYR A 148 11.17 27.85 5.53
N LEU A 149 12.29 27.87 4.80
CA LEU A 149 12.42 28.62 3.55
C LEU A 149 11.47 28.08 2.46
N PHE A 150 11.30 26.77 2.38
CA PHE A 150 10.32 26.13 1.50
C PHE A 150 8.89 26.57 1.85
N LYS A 151 8.48 26.43 3.12
CA LYS A 151 7.18 26.88 3.62
C LYS A 151 6.93 28.36 3.29
N LYS A 152 7.92 29.22 3.54
CA LYS A 152 7.83 30.66 3.26
C LYS A 152 7.65 30.95 1.77
N LYS A 153 8.33 30.23 0.88
CA LYS A 153 8.19 30.37 -0.58
C LYS A 153 6.79 30.03 -1.09
N PHE A 154 6.14 29.01 -0.52
CA PHE A 154 4.78 28.60 -0.92
C PHE A 154 3.70 29.54 -0.37
N ILE A 155 3.84 29.98 0.89
CA ILE A 155 2.88 30.94 1.47
C ILE A 155 2.88 32.27 0.71
N LYS A 156 4.05 32.77 0.29
CA LYS A 156 4.15 34.05 -0.41
C LYS A 156 3.54 34.04 -1.81
N LYS A 157 3.52 32.87 -2.49
CA LYS A 157 2.85 32.70 -3.78
C LYS A 157 1.33 32.56 -3.63
N ASN A 158 0.88 31.90 -2.56
CA ASN A 158 -0.55 31.68 -2.31
C ASN A 158 -1.23 32.89 -1.65
N ALA A 159 -0.49 33.79 -0.98
CA ALA A 159 -1.06 35.01 -0.39
C ALA A 159 -1.70 35.96 -1.43
N ILE A 160 -1.27 35.90 -2.71
CA ILE A 160 -1.85 36.71 -3.79
C ILE A 160 -3.16 36.10 -4.31
N GLN A 161 -3.45 34.82 -4.03
CA GLN A 161 -4.66 34.13 -4.49
C GLN A 161 -5.64 33.74 -3.38
N VAL A 162 -5.31 33.96 -2.11
CA VAL A 162 -6.07 33.45 -0.95
C VAL A 162 -6.63 34.59 -0.07
N SER A 163 -6.76 35.80 -0.59
CA SER A 163 -7.45 36.88 0.16
C SER A 163 -8.93 36.60 0.42
N ASN A 164 -9.52 35.53 -0.12
CA ASN A 164 -10.97 35.33 -0.06
C ASN A 164 -11.51 34.09 0.66
N ASN A 165 -10.72 33.13 1.19
CA ASN A 165 -11.33 32.03 1.97
C ASN A 165 -10.33 31.15 2.74
N ILE A 166 -9.95 31.53 3.97
CA ILE A 166 -9.51 30.56 4.99
C ILE A 166 -10.12 30.94 6.34
N TYR A 167 -11.39 30.60 6.54
CA TYR A 167 -11.87 30.11 7.84
C TYR A 167 -11.66 28.59 7.84
N ASN A 168 -10.43 28.17 8.08
CA ASN A 168 -10.11 26.82 8.57
C ASN A 168 -8.67 26.86 9.08
N ILE A 169 -8.48 27.69 10.10
CA ILE A 169 -7.38 27.53 11.04
C ILE A 169 -7.70 26.25 11.81
N LEU A 170 -6.89 25.21 11.57
CA LEU A 170 -6.73 24.08 12.47
C LEU A 170 -6.28 24.64 13.83
N THR A 171 -7.24 24.94 14.68
CA THR A 171 -7.01 25.18 16.11
C THR A 171 -6.69 23.85 16.76
N HIS A 172 -5.55 23.82 17.44
CA HIS A 172 -5.02 22.79 18.34
C HIS A 172 -5.94 21.60 18.63
N GLU A 173 -5.48 20.40 18.26
CA GLU A 173 -6.01 19.16 18.83
C GLU A 173 -5.76 19.18 20.35
N GLU A 174 -6.81 19.44 21.12
CA GLU A 174 -6.84 19.20 22.56
C GLU A 174 -6.80 17.69 22.79
N TYR A 175 -5.64 17.18 23.20
CA TYR A 175 -5.52 15.83 23.74
C TYR A 175 -6.33 15.75 25.04
N LEU A 176 -7.55 15.24 24.97
CA LEU A 176 -8.27 14.78 26.16
C LEU A 176 -7.69 13.42 26.58
N ILE A 177 -6.63 13.47 27.40
CA ILE A 177 -6.32 12.40 28.34
C ILE A 177 -7.43 12.46 29.40
N LYS A 178 -8.45 11.61 29.28
CA LYS A 178 -9.32 11.33 30.42
C LYS A 178 -8.58 10.32 31.31
N ASN A 179 -7.96 10.84 32.36
CA ASN A 179 -7.57 10.05 33.52
C ASN A 179 -8.84 9.60 34.28
N ASP A 180 -8.69 8.45 34.91
CA ASP A 180 -9.68 7.67 35.65
C ASP A 180 -10.54 8.45 36.66
N LEU A 181 -11.78 8.00 36.81
CA LEU A 181 -12.52 7.80 38.07
C LEU A 181 -13.63 6.78 37.86
#